data_AF-A0A2C9CVY6-F1
#
_entry.id   AF-A0A2C9CVY6-F1
#
_cell.length_a   1.000
_cell.length_b   1.000
_cell.length_c   1.000
_cell.angle_alpha   90.00
_cell.angle_beta   90.00
_cell.angle_gamma   90.00
#
_symmetry.space_group_name_H-M   'P 1'
#
loop_
_entity.id
_entity.type
_entity.pdbx_description
1 polymer ?
#
loop_
_entity_poly.entity_id
_entity_poly.type
_entity_poly.pdbx_seq_one_letter_code
_entity_poly.pdbx_strand_id
1 'polypeptide(L)'
;MPSDAIVARPRFERMVFVVKWGASIIQIMGYTATGFGWTPWNLYLFLIGVLGWFAVGAMWNDKALMLVHLVALGAMSAGMVSGSPT
;
A
#
# COMPACT_ATOMS: atom_id res chain seq x y z
N MET A 1 -9.77 -24.06 33.63
CA MET A 1 -9.92 -22.96 32.65
C MET A 1 -9.13 -23.38 31.42
N PRO A 2 -9.72 -23.42 30.20
CA PRO A 2 -8.99 -23.87 29.02
C PRO A 2 -8.08 -22.74 28.55
N SER A 3 -6.77 -22.94 28.65
CA SER A 3 -5.71 -21.99 28.30
C SER A 3 -5.31 -22.07 26.81
N ASP A 4 -6.02 -22.85 26.01
CA ASP A 4 -5.51 -23.34 24.72
C ASP A 4 -5.99 -22.53 23.50
N ALA A 5 -6.57 -21.35 23.70
CA ALA A 5 -7.21 -20.57 22.62
C ALA A 5 -6.37 -19.41 22.03
N ILE A 6 -5.17 -19.09 22.55
CA ILE A 6 -4.44 -17.85 22.21
C ILE A 6 -2.99 -18.13 21.77
N VAL A 7 -2.76 -18.74 20.61
CA VAL A 7 -1.38 -18.86 20.07
C VAL A 7 -1.26 -18.44 18.59
N ALA A 8 -2.36 -18.37 17.84
CA ALA A 8 -2.31 -18.02 16.40
C ALA A 8 -2.31 -16.51 16.09
N ARG A 9 -2.70 -15.65 17.03
CA ARG A 9 -2.90 -14.20 16.77
C ARG A 9 -1.65 -13.29 16.67
N PRO A 10 -0.44 -13.60 17.20
CA PRO A 10 0.65 -12.63 17.21
C PRO A 10 1.36 -12.45 15.86
N ARG A 11 1.42 -13.48 15.01
CA ARG A 11 2.17 -13.40 13.73
C ARG A 11 1.45 -12.54 12.70
N PHE A 12 0.13 -12.68 12.61
CA PHE A 12 -0.70 -11.92 11.69
C PHE A 12 -0.66 -10.42 12.00
N GLU A 13 -0.84 -10.05 13.27
CA GLU A 13 -0.74 -8.65 13.73
C GLU A 13 0.64 -8.05 13.43
N ARG A 14 1.72 -8.82 13.65
CA ARG A 14 3.07 -8.37 13.31
C ARG A 14 3.26 -8.15 11.81
N MET A 15 2.72 -9.04 10.97
CA MET A 15 2.77 -8.87 9.51
C MET A 15 2.02 -7.62 9.08
N VAL A 16 0.78 -7.43 9.55
CA VAL A 16 0.00 -6.22 9.30
C VAL A 16 0.76 -4.98 9.72
N PHE A 17 1.34 -4.98 10.93
CA PHE A 17 2.10 -3.85 11.45
C PHE A 17 3.27 -3.50 10.53
N VAL A 18 4.10 -4.48 10.16
CA VAL A 18 5.26 -4.25 9.28
C VAL A 18 4.83 -3.74 7.91
N VAL A 19 3.78 -4.34 7.31
CA VAL A 19 3.30 -3.93 5.99
C VAL A 19 2.71 -2.53 6.03
N LYS A 20 1.91 -2.17 7.04
CA LYS A 20 1.35 -0.82 7.20
C LYS A 20 2.43 0.24 7.29
N TRP A 21 3.40 0.02 8.17
CA TRP A 21 4.48 0.99 8.38
C TRP A 21 5.40 1.07 7.17
N GLY A 22 5.76 -0.07 6.57
CA GLY A 22 6.54 -0.11 5.33
C GLY A 22 5.84 0.63 4.18
N ALA A 23 4.55 0.34 3.96
CA ALA A 23 3.74 1.02 2.94
C ALA A 23 3.69 2.54 3.17
N SER A 24 3.47 2.97 4.41
CA SER A 24 3.42 4.39 4.79
C SER A 24 4.74 5.10 4.53
N ILE A 25 5.88 4.51 4.92
CA ILE A 25 7.21 5.10 4.69
C ILE A 25 7.48 5.27 3.19
N ILE A 26 7.15 4.25 2.39
CA ILE A 26 7.34 4.31 0.94
C ILE A 26 6.43 5.37 0.31
N GLN A 27 5.21 5.53 0.80
CA GLN A 27 4.29 6.56 0.31
C GLN A 27 4.77 7.98 0.67
N ILE A 28 5.32 8.17 1.87
CA ILE A 28 5.96 9.43 2.28
C ILE A 28 7.13 9.74 1.33
N MET A 29 8.00 8.76 1.04
CA MET A 29 9.06 8.95 0.06
C MET A 29 8.51 9.30 -1.32
N GLY A 30 7.36 8.73 -1.73
CA GLY A 30 6.66 9.09 -2.97
C GLY A 30 6.20 10.56 -2.98
N TYR A 31 5.61 11.05 -1.89
CA TYR A 31 5.24 12.47 -1.75
C TYR A 31 6.47 13.38 -1.79
N THR A 32 7.55 12.98 -1.11
CA THR A 32 8.82 13.71 -1.14
C THR A 32 9.40 13.76 -2.55
N ALA A 33 9.47 12.63 -3.26
CA ALA A 33 9.94 12.54 -4.63
C ALA A 33 9.10 13.40 -5.58
N THR A 34 7.77 13.47 -5.41
CA THR A 34 6.92 14.42 -6.15
C THR A 34 7.28 15.87 -5.86
N GLY A 35 7.51 16.22 -4.58
CA GLY A 35 7.92 17.57 -4.20
C GLY A 35 9.26 17.99 -4.84
N PHE A 36 10.18 17.05 -5.03
CA PHE A 36 11.46 17.29 -5.71
C PHE A 36 11.40 17.11 -7.24
N GLY A 37 10.24 16.77 -7.81
CA GLY A 37 10.08 16.55 -9.26
C GLY A 37 10.79 15.29 -9.79
N TRP A 38 11.05 14.31 -8.94
CA TRP A 38 11.73 13.06 -9.31
C TRP A 38 10.79 12.09 -10.01
N THR A 39 10.59 12.31 -11.31
CA THR A 39 9.84 11.42 -12.20
C THR A 39 10.79 10.43 -12.91
N PRO A 40 10.41 9.15 -13.06
CA PRO A 40 9.16 8.49 -12.63
C PRO A 40 9.22 7.84 -11.23
N TRP A 41 10.32 8.03 -10.47
CA TRP A 41 10.52 7.37 -9.18
C TRP A 41 9.40 7.63 -8.17
N ASN A 42 8.86 8.85 -8.14
CA ASN A 42 7.69 9.18 -7.33
C ASN A 42 6.50 8.25 -7.60
N LEU A 43 6.20 7.98 -8.87
CA LEU A 43 5.10 7.11 -9.29
C LEU A 43 5.34 5.67 -8.82
N TYR A 44 6.56 5.13 -8.99
CA TYR A 44 6.88 3.78 -8.52
C TYR A 44 6.77 3.65 -6.99
N LEU A 45 7.25 4.66 -6.24
CA LEU A 45 7.11 4.69 -4.79
C LEU A 45 5.64 4.74 -4.37
N PHE A 46 4.81 5.52 -5.04
CA PHE A 46 3.37 5.52 -4.78
C PHE A 46 2.71 4.18 -5.10
N LEU A 47 3.03 3.54 -6.23
CA LEU A 47 2.49 2.22 -6.59
C LEU A 47 2.81 1.19 -5.51
N ILE A 48 4.06 1.13 -5.05
CA ILE A 48 4.48 0.20 -3.99
C ILE A 48 3.72 0.51 -2.70
N GLY A 49 3.59 1.79 -2.33
CA GLY A 49 2.80 2.19 -1.15
C GLY A 49 1.32 1.80 -1.28
N VAL A 50 0.71 2.01 -2.44
CA VAL A 50 -0.71 1.70 -2.69
C VAL A 50 -0.95 0.19 -2.65
N LEU A 51 -0.05 -0.60 -3.24
CA LEU A 51 -0.09 -2.07 -3.15
C LEU A 51 0.06 -2.55 -1.70
N GLY A 52 0.97 -1.95 -0.94
CA GLY A 52 1.16 -2.24 0.48
C GLY A 52 -0.11 -1.98 1.29
N TRP A 53 -0.75 -0.83 1.10
CA TRP A 53 -2.02 -0.52 1.77
C TRP A 53 -3.20 -1.36 1.28
N PHE A 54 -3.25 -1.72 -0.01
CA PHE A 54 -4.23 -2.68 -0.50
C PHE A 54 -4.10 -4.03 0.21
N ALA A 55 -2.87 -4.53 0.39
CA ALA A 55 -2.60 -5.76 1.14
C ALA A 55 -3.05 -5.65 2.61
N VAL A 56 -2.87 -4.49 3.25
CA VAL A 56 -3.40 -4.21 4.60
C VAL A 56 -4.92 -4.27 4.62
N GLY A 57 -5.59 -3.69 3.63
CA GLY A 57 -7.05 -3.75 3.50
C GLY A 57 -7.54 -5.19 3.37
N ALA A 58 -6.85 -6.00 2.56
CA ALA A 58 -7.16 -7.42 2.39
C ALA A 58 -6.94 -8.20 3.70
N MET A 59 -5.85 -7.93 4.43
CA MET A 59 -5.58 -8.52 5.74
C MET A 59 -6.70 -8.16 6.74
N TRP A 60 -7.13 -6.91 6.78
CA TRP A 60 -8.21 -6.48 7.67
C TRP A 60 -9.62 -6.80 7.17
N ASN A 61 -9.76 -7.38 5.98
CA ASN A 61 -11.04 -7.57 5.29
C ASN A 61 -11.87 -6.27 5.18
N ASP A 62 -11.18 -5.13 5.10
CA ASP A 62 -11.77 -3.80 4.98
C ASP A 62 -11.97 -3.47 3.50
N LYS A 63 -13.21 -3.62 3.04
CA LYS A 63 -13.61 -3.39 1.66
C LYS A 63 -13.44 -1.93 1.23
N ALA A 64 -13.61 -0.98 2.15
CA ALA A 64 -13.45 0.43 1.82
C ALA A 64 -11.97 0.75 1.59
N LEU A 65 -11.09 0.26 2.48
CA LEU A 65 -9.65 0.46 2.35
C LEU A 65 -9.11 -0.20 1.07
N MET A 66 -9.56 -1.42 0.75
CA MET A 66 -9.20 -2.09 -0.50
C MET A 66 -9.69 -1.32 -1.73
N LEU A 67 -10.94 -0.88 -1.74
CA LEU A 67 -11.53 -0.20 -2.90
C LEU A 67 -10.81 1.10 -3.23
N VAL A 68 -10.51 1.92 -2.22
CA VAL A 68 -9.79 3.19 -2.43
C VAL A 68 -8.42 2.96 -3.04
N HIS A 69 -7.66 1.98 -2.53
CA HIS A 69 -6.33 1.67 -3.04
C HIS A 69 -6.36 1.00 -4.42
N LEU A 70 -7.38 0.18 -4.70
CA LEU A 70 -7.55 -0.42 -6.01
C LEU A 70 -7.88 0.63 -7.08
N VAL A 71 -8.76 1.58 -6.77
CA VAL A 71 -9.09 2.71 -7.66
C VAL A 71 -7.86 3.59 -7.87
N ALA A 72 -7.12 3.91 -6.80
CA ALA A 72 -5.87 4.66 -6.90
C ALA A 72 -4.84 3.95 -7.79
N LEU A 73 -4.66 2.64 -7.62
CA LEU A 73 -3.77 1.83 -8.44
C LEU A 73 -4.17 1.86 -9.92
N GLY A 74 -5.46 1.71 -10.21
CA GLY A 74 -6.00 1.78 -11.57
C GLY A 74 -5.79 3.16 -12.20
N ALA A 75 -6.10 4.23 -11.47
CA ALA A 75 -5.91 5.60 -11.96
C ALA A 75 -4.43 5.94 -12.23
N MET A 76 -3.53 5.56 -11.32
CA MET A 76 -2.09 5.76 -11.52
C MET A 76 -1.56 4.94 -12.69
N SER A 77 -1.99 3.68 -12.82
CA SER A 77 -1.60 2.81 -13.93
C SER A 77 -2.07 3.35 -15.29
N ALA A 78 -3.33 3.78 -15.37
CA ALA A 78 -3.87 4.41 -16.56
C ALA A 78 -3.10 5.68 -16.93
N GLY A 79 -2.82 6.56 -15.95
CA GLY A 79 -2.05 7.78 -16.16
C GLY A 79 -0.64 7.53 -16.70
N MET A 80 0.05 6.50 -16.19
CA MET A 80 1.37 6.10 -16.70
C MET A 80 1.31 5.58 -18.14
N VAL A 81 0.32 4.75 -18.46
CA VAL A 81 0.16 4.20 -19.81
C VAL A 81 -0.20 5.31 -20.81
N SER A 82 -1.13 6.20 -20.46
CA SER A 82 -1.55 7.32 -21.32
C SER A 82 -0.49 8.42 -21.48
N GLY A 83 0.43 8.52 -20.52
CA GLY A 83 1.54 9.48 -20.55
C GLY A 83 2.73 9.05 -21.41
N SER A 84 2.70 7.84 -21.98
CA SER A 84 3.70 7.36 -22.94
C SER A 84 3.44 8.04 -24.28
N PRO A 85 4.31 8.93 -24.80
CA PRO A 85 4.14 9.46 -26.14
C PRO A 85 4.32 8.31 -27.14
N THR A 86 3.35 8.11 -28.03
CA THR A 86 3.60 7.48 -29.34
C THR A 86 4.50 8.39 -30.18
#